data_AF-A0AAJ5CFU6-F1
#
_entry.id   AF-A0AAJ5CFU6-F1
#
_cell.length_a   1.000
_cell.length_b   1.000
_cell.length_c   1.000
_cell.angle_alpha   90.00
_cell.angle_beta   90.00
_cell.angle_gamma   90.00
#
_symmetry.space_group_name_H-M   'P 1'
#
loop_
_entity.id
_entity.type
_entity.pdbx_description
1 polymer ?
#
loop_
_entity_poly.entity_id
_entity_poly.type
_entity_poly.pdbx_seq_one_letter_code
_entity_poly.pdbx_strand_id
1 'polypeptide(L)'
;MTVDSDSLSPLLPNGKKLTEKSYDAGPESPRCRLLVDQKLVVYLSGDVVAGDTDPIKVQDRALVRLGSPAAADIGDEAVIADRGAMAVAGCAYKGKQQKFAVLVQLQKNVPEKVSERRDALRSFLRSYFPKAMEKQGCQ
;
A
#
# COMPACT_ATOMS: atom_id res chain seq x y z
N MET A 1 4.37 -11.04 -3.14
CA MET A 1 3.65 -10.30 -2.07
C MET A 1 2.37 -11.05 -1.78
N THR A 2 1.96 -11.20 -0.51
CA THR A 2 0.65 -11.77 -0.16
C THR A 2 -0.03 -10.85 0.84
N VAL A 3 -1.35 -10.69 0.77
CA VAL A 3 -2.10 -9.80 1.66
C VAL A 3 -3.13 -10.61 2.42
N ASP A 4 -3.14 -10.46 3.74
CA ASP A 4 -4.22 -11.02 4.56
C ASP A 4 -5.50 -10.20 4.32
N SER A 5 -6.53 -10.86 3.80
CA SER A 5 -7.79 -10.23 3.45
C SER A 5 -8.50 -9.60 4.64
N ASP A 6 -8.35 -10.20 5.82
CA ASP A 6 -9.04 -9.74 7.03
C ASP A 6 -8.42 -8.43 7.51
N SER A 7 -7.12 -8.23 7.27
CA SER A 7 -6.43 -6.96 7.55
C SER A 7 -6.91 -5.79 6.69
N LEU A 8 -7.63 -6.07 5.60
CA LEU A 8 -8.23 -5.06 4.73
C LEU A 8 -9.70 -4.80 5.02
N SER A 9 -10.31 -5.46 6.01
CA SER A 9 -11.61 -5.03 6.50
C SER A 9 -11.48 -3.66 7.20
N PRO A 10 -12.41 -2.70 7.00
CA PRO A 10 -13.64 -2.74 6.20
C PRO A 10 -13.49 -2.20 4.76
N LEU A 11 -12.28 -2.12 4.19
CA LEU A 11 -12.02 -1.53 2.87
C LEU A 11 -12.55 -2.37 1.70
N LEU A 12 -12.81 -3.66 1.93
CA LEU A 12 -13.34 -4.56 0.91
C LEU A 12 -14.89 -4.47 0.88
N PRO A 13 -15.50 -4.34 -0.31
CA PRO A 13 -16.95 -4.43 -0.43
C PRO A 13 -17.43 -5.85 -0.09
N ASN A 14 -18.71 -5.95 0.28
CA ASN A 14 -19.39 -7.23 0.36
C ASN A 14 -19.29 -7.98 -0.99
N GLY A 15 -19.02 -9.28 -0.92
CA GLY A 15 -18.99 -10.15 -2.09
C GLY A 15 -18.80 -11.60 -1.68
N LYS A 16 -18.99 -12.52 -2.64
CA LYS A 16 -18.95 -13.96 -2.35
C LYS A 16 -17.56 -14.56 -2.53
N LYS A 17 -16.75 -13.97 -3.40
CA LYS A 17 -15.43 -14.51 -3.74
C LYS A 17 -14.37 -13.42 -3.76
N LEU A 18 -13.42 -13.53 -2.83
CA LEU A 18 -12.17 -12.80 -2.89
C LEU A 18 -11.15 -13.58 -3.73
N THR A 19 -10.42 -12.89 -4.59
CA THR A 19 -9.31 -13.46 -5.37
C THR A 19 -8.11 -12.53 -5.26
N GLU A 20 -7.00 -13.09 -4.79
CA GLU A 20 -5.70 -12.44 -4.82
C GLU A 20 -4.95 -12.80 -6.10
N LYS A 21 -4.45 -11.78 -6.80
CA LYS A 21 -3.58 -11.93 -7.97
C LYS A 21 -2.30 -11.16 -7.75
N SER A 22 -1.23 -11.88 -7.42
CA SER A 22 0.12 -11.36 -7.55
C SER A 22 0.53 -11.34 -9.02
N TYR A 23 1.29 -10.33 -9.41
CA TYR A 23 2.00 -10.36 -10.68
C TYR A 23 3.41 -9.83 -10.50
N ASP A 24 4.31 -10.36 -11.32
CA ASP A 24 5.72 -10.00 -11.29
C ASP A 24 5.93 -8.72 -12.11
N ALA A 25 6.44 -7.67 -11.46
CA ALA A 25 6.93 -6.46 -12.11
C ALA A 25 8.44 -6.27 -11.87
N GLY A 26 9.13 -7.36 -11.50
CA GLY A 26 10.51 -7.40 -11.05
C GLY A 26 10.62 -7.74 -9.56
N PRO A 27 11.76 -8.31 -9.14
CA PRO A 27 11.97 -8.73 -7.75
C PRO A 27 11.96 -7.56 -6.76
N GLU A 28 12.21 -6.33 -7.21
CA GLU A 28 12.21 -5.10 -6.42
C GLU A 28 10.87 -4.37 -6.43
N SER A 29 9.90 -4.86 -7.22
CA SER A 29 8.63 -4.20 -7.46
C SER A 29 7.45 -5.17 -7.31
N PRO A 30 7.27 -5.88 -6.18
CA PRO A 30 6.13 -6.76 -6.01
C PRO A 30 4.79 -6.01 -6.18
N ARG A 31 3.84 -6.67 -6.86
CA ARG A 31 2.49 -6.14 -7.08
C ARG A 31 1.44 -7.16 -6.65
N CYS A 32 0.33 -6.65 -6.10
CA CYS A 32 -0.84 -7.45 -5.76
C CYS A 32 -2.12 -6.72 -6.14
N ARG A 33 -3.07 -7.50 -6.69
CA ARG A 33 -4.42 -7.08 -7.00
C ARG A 33 -5.39 -7.92 -6.19
N LEU A 34 -6.30 -7.27 -5.50
CA LEU A 34 -7.40 -7.92 -4.81
C LEU A 34 -8.69 -7.66 -5.58
N LEU A 35 -9.39 -8.76 -5.89
CA LEU A 35 -10.62 -8.73 -6.65
C LEU A 35 -11.74 -9.34 -5.81
N VAL A 36 -12.84 -8.61 -5.67
CA VAL A 36 -14.09 -9.12 -5.09
C VAL A 36 -15.05 -9.37 -6.24
N ASP A 37 -15.53 -10.61 -6.35
CA ASP A 37 -16.40 -11.07 -7.44
C ASP A 37 -15.84 -10.66 -8.83
N GLN A 38 -14.54 -10.90 -9.02
CA GLN A 38 -13.76 -10.59 -10.22
C GLN A 38 -13.58 -9.09 -10.54
N LYS A 39 -14.03 -8.18 -9.67
CA LYS A 39 -13.81 -6.74 -9.81
C LYS A 39 -12.63 -6.31 -8.96
N LEU A 40 -11.65 -5.60 -9.56
CA LEU A 40 -10.53 -5.05 -8.83
C LEU A 40 -11.02 -4.02 -7.79
N VAL A 41 -10.68 -4.25 -6.52
CA VAL A 41 -11.07 -3.40 -5.39
C VAL A 41 -9.87 -2.75 -4.71
N VAL A 42 -8.73 -3.45 -4.64
CA VAL A 42 -7.49 -2.91 -4.09
C VAL A 42 -6.32 -3.25 -5.00
N TYR A 43 -5.47 -2.27 -5.21
CA TYR A 43 -4.17 -2.42 -5.84
C TYR A 43 -3.09 -2.10 -4.80
N LEU A 44 -2.12 -3.01 -4.67
CA LEU A 44 -0.95 -2.82 -3.81
C LEU A 44 0.32 -2.92 -4.65
N SER A 45 1.25 -2.02 -4.38
CA SER A 45 2.59 -2.03 -4.93
C SER A 45 3.61 -1.82 -3.82
N GLY A 46 4.63 -2.67 -3.77
CA GLY A 46 5.84 -2.44 -2.99
C GLY A 46 7.01 -2.15 -3.94
N ASP A 47 7.86 -1.17 -3.64
CA ASP A 47 9.01 -0.81 -4.46
C ASP A 47 10.24 -0.58 -3.58
N VAL A 48 11.34 -1.27 -3.91
CA VAL A 48 12.67 -0.92 -3.42
C VAL A 48 13.25 0.14 -4.36
N VAL A 49 13.67 1.26 -3.80
CA VAL A 49 14.21 2.39 -4.55
C VAL A 49 15.49 2.93 -3.92
N ALA A 50 16.26 3.69 -4.69
CA ALA A 50 17.48 4.32 -4.22
C ALA A 50 17.21 5.22 -2.99
N GLY A 51 18.16 5.26 -2.05
CA GLY A 51 17.99 5.97 -0.78
C GLY A 51 17.80 7.49 -0.91
N ASP A 52 18.26 8.08 -2.00
CA ASP A 52 18.08 9.50 -2.35
C ASP A 52 16.74 9.80 -3.04
N THR A 53 16.00 8.76 -3.43
CA THR A 53 14.66 8.91 -4.00
C THR A 53 13.67 9.29 -2.90
N ASP A 54 12.78 10.22 -3.20
CA ASP A 54 11.61 10.56 -2.39
C ASP A 54 10.37 9.92 -3.04
N PRO A 55 9.90 8.76 -2.54
CA PRO A 55 8.79 8.05 -3.17
C PRO A 55 7.47 8.81 -3.08
N ILE A 56 7.25 9.58 -2.00
CA ILE A 56 6.03 10.36 -1.80
C ILE A 56 5.97 11.48 -2.82
N LYS A 57 7.07 12.21 -3.03
CA LYS A 57 7.17 13.25 -4.07
C LYS A 57 7.00 12.69 -5.48
N VAL A 58 7.58 11.53 -5.77
CA VAL A 58 7.38 10.84 -7.06
C VAL A 58 5.90 10.47 -7.27
N GLN A 59 5.19 10.09 -6.21
CA GLN A 59 3.77 9.71 -6.25
C GLN A 59 2.79 10.85 -5.94
N ASP A 60 3.24 12.10 -5.79
CA ASP A 60 2.42 13.22 -5.33
C ASP A 60 1.14 13.38 -6.15
N ARG A 61 1.27 13.47 -7.48
CA ARG A 61 0.12 13.56 -8.39
C ARG A 61 -0.81 12.35 -8.29
N ALA A 62 -0.28 11.15 -8.01
CA ALA A 62 -1.11 9.97 -7.82
C ALA A 62 -1.88 10.03 -6.50
N LEU A 63 -1.22 10.42 -5.41
CA LEU A 63 -1.82 10.58 -4.08
C LEU A 63 -2.92 11.66 -4.06
N VAL A 64 -2.70 12.79 -4.75
CA VAL A 64 -3.72 13.84 -4.91
C VAL A 64 -4.95 13.33 -5.68
N ARG A 65 -4.79 12.44 -6.67
CA ARG A 65 -5.94 11.82 -7.36
C ARG A 65 -6.71 10.84 -6.47
N LEU A 66 -6.08 10.35 -5.41
CA LEU A 66 -6.70 9.45 -4.43
C LEU A 66 -7.46 10.23 -3.34
N GLY A 67 -7.35 11.56 -3.28
CA GLY A 67 -8.12 12.40 -2.36
C GLY A 67 -7.29 13.55 -1.80
N SER A 68 -7.54 13.92 -0.54
CA SER A 68 -6.76 14.94 0.16
C SER A 68 -5.66 14.32 1.03
N PRO A 69 -4.43 14.11 0.50
CA PRO A 69 -3.33 13.47 1.23
C PRO A 69 -2.94 14.26 2.49
N ALA A 70 -2.70 13.54 3.58
CA ALA A 70 -2.18 14.10 4.83
C ALA A 70 -1.12 13.16 5.42
N ALA A 71 -0.14 13.73 6.12
CA ALA A 71 0.92 12.96 6.76
C ALA A 71 0.38 11.96 7.79
N ALA A 72 1.09 10.85 7.96
CA ALA A 72 0.79 9.81 8.92
C ALA A 72 2.07 9.26 9.55
N ASP A 73 1.95 8.80 10.79
CA ASP A 73 3.03 8.20 11.56
C ASP A 73 3.04 6.67 11.36
N ILE A 74 3.70 6.24 10.27
CA ILE A 74 3.91 4.84 9.84
C ILE A 74 5.23 4.75 9.06
N GLY A 75 6.16 3.91 9.52
CA GLY A 75 7.51 3.89 8.93
C GLY A 75 8.27 5.17 9.24
N ASP A 76 9.15 5.59 8.33
CA ASP A 76 9.85 6.88 8.44
C ASP A 76 8.99 8.02 7.91
N GLU A 77 8.23 7.75 6.84
CA GLU A 77 7.33 8.70 6.21
C GLU A 77 6.07 7.99 5.69
N ALA A 78 4.90 8.58 5.92
CA ALA A 78 3.67 8.09 5.31
C ALA A 78 2.67 9.21 5.00
N VAL A 79 1.82 8.93 4.02
CA VAL A 79 0.72 9.81 3.59
C VAL A 79 -0.54 8.97 3.42
N ILE A 80 -1.66 9.48 3.91
CA ILE A 80 -2.99 8.89 3.75
C ILE A 80 -3.89 9.88 3.02
N ALA A 81 -4.42 9.45 1.88
CA ALA A 81 -5.46 10.12 1.10
C ALA A 81 -6.82 9.41 1.27
N ASP A 82 -7.86 9.88 0.58
CA ASP A 82 -9.22 9.37 0.80
C ASP A 82 -9.44 7.94 0.29
N ARG A 83 -8.68 7.53 -0.73
CA ARG A 83 -8.78 6.21 -1.37
C ARG A 83 -7.42 5.55 -1.56
N GLY A 84 -6.43 5.95 -0.78
CA GLY A 84 -5.14 5.30 -0.83
C GLY A 84 -4.18 5.86 0.17
N ALA A 85 -3.07 5.17 0.34
CA ALA A 85 -2.06 5.54 1.30
C ALA A 85 -0.71 5.01 0.86
N MET A 86 0.35 5.68 1.29
CA MET A 86 1.73 5.31 1.02
C MET A 86 2.52 5.34 2.32
N ALA A 87 3.35 4.33 2.55
CA ALA A 87 4.32 4.28 3.63
C ALA A 87 5.71 4.00 3.06
N VAL A 88 6.72 4.63 3.66
CA VAL A 88 8.11 4.59 3.24
C VAL A 88 8.99 4.42 4.47
N ALA A 89 10.03 3.61 4.35
CA ALA A 89 11.10 3.54 5.32
C ALA A 89 12.42 3.22 4.62
N GLY A 90 13.52 3.74 5.16
CA GLY A 90 14.86 3.32 4.82
C GLY A 90 15.08 1.85 5.19
N CYS A 91 15.87 1.15 4.39
CA CYS A 91 16.30 -0.21 4.70
C CYS A 91 17.64 -0.51 4.03
N ALA A 92 18.35 -1.51 4.54
CA ALA A 92 19.41 -2.17 3.79
C ALA A 92 18.79 -3.24 2.87
N TYR A 93 19.00 -3.12 1.56
CA TYR A 93 18.60 -4.12 0.59
C TYR A 93 19.81 -4.53 -0.26
N LYS A 94 20.12 -5.84 -0.27
CA LYS A 94 21.31 -6.41 -0.93
C LYS A 94 22.61 -5.66 -0.57
N GLY A 95 22.75 -5.26 0.70
CA GLY A 95 23.93 -4.57 1.22
C GLY A 95 24.04 -3.08 0.87
N LYS A 96 23.02 -2.48 0.24
CA LYS A 96 22.97 -1.04 -0.06
C LYS A 96 21.88 -0.38 0.74
N GLN A 97 22.14 0.85 1.18
CA GLN A 97 21.10 1.71 1.75
C GLN A 97 20.10 2.09 0.65
N GLN A 98 18.85 1.72 0.85
CA GLN A 98 17.73 1.89 -0.06
C GLN A 98 16.52 2.37 0.77
N LYS A 99 15.40 2.60 0.09
CA LYS A 99 14.10 2.77 0.72
C LYS A 99 13.16 1.70 0.19
N PHE A 100 12.22 1.28 1.03
CA PHE A 100 11.07 0.50 0.60
C PHE A 100 9.81 1.34 0.73
N ALA A 101 9.02 1.35 -0.32
CA ALA A 101 7.77 2.09 -0.38
C ALA A 101 6.61 1.14 -0.68
N VAL A 102 5.54 1.22 0.10
CA VAL A 102 4.27 0.54 -0.19
C VAL A 102 3.21 1.57 -0.52
N LEU A 103 2.54 1.40 -1.65
CA LEU A 103 1.37 2.17 -2.05
C LEU A 103 0.16 1.26 -2.13
N VAL A 104 -0.92 1.69 -1.48
CA VAL A 104 -2.23 1.04 -1.48
C VAL A 104 -3.22 1.97 -2.17
N GLN A 105 -3.95 1.45 -3.15
CA GLN A 105 -4.97 2.19 -3.87
C GLN A 105 -6.29 1.43 -3.86
N LEU A 106 -7.30 2.04 -3.27
CA LEU A 106 -8.67 1.56 -3.32
C LEU A 106 -9.32 1.98 -4.63
N GLN A 107 -10.04 1.05 -5.23
CA GLN A 107 -10.78 1.29 -6.47
C GLN A 107 -12.22 1.71 -6.15
N LYS A 108 -13.22 1.12 -6.83
CA LYS A 108 -14.64 1.44 -6.63
C LYS A 108 -15.22 0.64 -5.46
N ASN A 109 -16.39 1.07 -4.95
CA ASN A 109 -17.16 0.39 -3.91
C ASN A 109 -16.45 0.30 -2.55
N VAL A 110 -15.89 1.42 -2.11
CA VAL A 110 -15.28 1.59 -0.79
C VAL A 110 -16.31 2.15 0.21
N PRO A 111 -16.09 2.03 1.54
CA PRO A 111 -16.96 2.67 2.54
C PRO A 111 -17.21 4.14 2.21
N GLU A 112 -18.44 4.65 2.38
CA GLU A 112 -18.80 6.00 1.93
C GLU A 112 -18.10 7.12 2.72
N LYS A 113 -17.89 6.91 4.02
CA LYS A 113 -17.27 7.89 4.90
C LYS A 113 -15.76 7.93 4.70
N VAL A 114 -15.25 9.13 4.41
CA VAL A 114 -13.82 9.39 4.21
C VAL A 114 -13.00 9.02 5.44
N SER A 115 -13.47 9.39 6.64
CA SER A 115 -12.77 9.10 7.89
C SER A 115 -12.57 7.59 8.11
N GLU A 116 -13.62 6.80 7.93
CA GLU A 116 -13.56 5.34 8.07
C GLU A 116 -12.55 4.72 7.09
N ARG A 117 -12.50 5.21 5.83
CA ARG A 117 -11.50 4.75 4.86
C ARG A 117 -10.07 5.10 5.30
N ARG A 118 -9.84 6.32 5.77
CA ARG A 118 -8.52 6.77 6.20
C ARG A 118 -8.02 6.01 7.43
N ASP A 119 -8.90 5.74 8.39
CA ASP A 119 -8.56 4.98 9.60
C ASP A 119 -8.26 3.52 9.30
N ALA A 120 -9.02 2.92 8.37
CA ALA A 120 -8.77 1.57 7.90
C ALA A 120 -7.46 1.46 7.10
N LEU A 121 -7.17 2.41 6.20
CA LEU A 121 -5.89 2.49 5.48
C LEU A 121 -4.71 2.64 6.44
N ARG A 122 -4.86 3.49 7.47
CA ARG A 122 -3.86 3.67 8.53
C ARG A 122 -3.59 2.37 9.26
N SER A 123 -4.65 1.70 9.72
CA SER A 123 -4.56 0.45 10.48
C SER A 123 -3.94 -0.66 9.65
N PHE A 124 -4.37 -0.81 8.40
CA PHE A 124 -3.80 -1.76 7.46
C PHE A 124 -2.29 -1.52 7.29
N LEU A 125 -1.87 -0.31 6.90
CA LEU A 125 -0.45 -0.03 6.69
C LEU A 125 0.40 -0.24 7.94
N ARG A 126 -0.09 0.14 9.14
CA ARG A 126 0.62 -0.12 10.40
C ARG A 126 0.91 -1.59 10.61
N SER A 127 -0.04 -2.47 10.30
CA SER A 127 0.13 -3.93 10.45
C SER A 127 0.91 -4.58 9.30
N TYR A 128 0.76 -4.06 8.09
CA TYR A 128 1.21 -4.70 6.85
C TYR A 128 2.63 -4.28 6.47
N PHE A 129 2.93 -2.98 6.59
CA PHE A 129 4.16 -2.40 6.06
C PHE A 129 5.44 -3.02 6.62
N PRO A 130 5.59 -3.23 7.95
CA PRO A 130 6.80 -3.86 8.49
C PRO A 130 6.99 -5.30 8.00
N LYS A 131 5.90 -6.08 7.92
CA LYS A 131 5.94 -7.47 7.41
C LYS A 131 6.27 -7.52 5.92
N ALA A 132 5.80 -6.54 5.15
CA ALA A 132 6.10 -6.41 3.74
C ALA A 132 7.58 -6.08 3.50
N MET A 133 8.17 -5.18 4.31
CA MET A 133 9.60 -4.89 4.29
C MET A 133 10.43 -6.14 4.57
N GLU A 134 10.14 -6.84 5.66
CA GLU A 134 10.87 -8.06 6.05
C GLU A 134 10.81 -9.12 4.93
N LYS A 135 9.61 -9.36 4.38
CA LYS A 135 9.40 -10.30 3.28
C LYS A 135 10.12 -9.89 1.99
N GLN A 136 10.32 -8.60 1.78
CA GLN A 136 11.08 -8.06 0.66
C GLN A 136 12.59 -8.25 0.84
N GLY A 137 13.06 -8.58 2.05
CA GLY A 137 14.48 -8.67 2.38
C GLY A 137 15.11 -7.31 2.71
N CYS A 138 14.28 -6.34 3.13
CA CYS A 138 14.74 -5.11 3.76
C CYS A 138 15.08 -5.40 5.23
N GLN A 139 16.31 -5.08 5.62
CA GLN A 139 16.83 -5.21 6.98
C GLN A 139 17.14 -3.84 7.59
#